data_AF-A0A537V2R9-F1
#
_entry.id   AF-A0A537V2R9-F1
#
_cell.length_a   1.000
_cell.length_b   1.000
_cell.length_c   1.000
_cell.angle_alpha   90.00
_cell.angle_beta   90.00
_cell.angle_gamma   90.00
#
_symmetry.space_group_name_H-M   'P 1'
#
loop_
_entity.id
_entity.type
_entity.pdbx_description
1 polymer ?
#
loop_
_entity_poly.entity_id
_entity_poly.type
_entity_poly.pdbx_seq_one_letter_code
_entity_poly.pdbx_strand_id
1 'polypeptide(L)'
;MGDFPHYFDIILFAMVAAFLVLRLRSVLGRRTGQERRRNNPFLRQAEPPRDQGPADKVVPLGPRVAAPPPPASEPPGDAVAAGLASIHNADPEFDPAHFVEGARVAFEMIVAAFAAGDKAKLRPLLSDEVYRPFSAAIDERNAAK
;
A
#
# COMPACT_ATOMS: atom_id res chain seq x y z
N MET A 1 8.92 16.97 -44.81
CA MET A 1 8.13 17.43 -43.65
C MET A 1 7.81 16.22 -42.78
N GLY A 2 8.50 16.05 -41.64
CA GLY A 2 8.07 15.07 -40.64
C GLY A 2 9.15 14.38 -39.78
N ASP A 3 10.38 14.88 -39.62
CA ASP A 3 11.44 14.23 -38.79
C ASP A 3 11.19 14.29 -37.26
N PHE A 4 9.95 14.51 -36.82
CA PHE A 4 9.57 14.64 -35.41
C PHE A 4 9.52 13.33 -34.59
N PRO A 5 9.26 12.11 -35.12
CA PRO A 5 9.16 10.92 -34.27
C PRO A 5 10.52 10.46 -33.73
N HIS A 6 11.61 10.69 -34.47
CA HIS A 6 12.95 10.24 -34.06
C HIS A 6 13.47 10.98 -32.82
N TYR A 7 13.12 12.25 -32.63
CA TYR A 7 13.49 12.98 -31.42
C TYR A 7 12.80 12.40 -30.18
N PHE A 8 11.53 11.97 -30.31
CA PHE A 8 10.82 11.29 -29.24
C PHE A 8 11.45 9.93 -28.93
N ASP A 9 11.81 9.15 -29.96
CA ASP A 9 12.50 7.87 -29.77
C ASP A 9 13.83 8.05 -29.03
N ILE A 10 14.63 9.05 -29.42
CA ILE A 10 15.90 9.36 -28.77
C ILE A 10 15.70 9.76 -27.29
N ILE A 11 14.71 10.61 -27.01
CA ILE A 11 14.39 11.03 -25.62
C ILE A 11 13.89 9.83 -24.80
N LEU A 12 13.07 8.96 -25.40
CA LEU A 12 12.56 7.74 -24.77
C LEU A 12 13.70 6.77 -24.45
N PHE A 13 14.58 6.49 -25.41
CA PHE A 13 15.74 5.62 -25.20
C PHE A 13 16.70 6.21 -24.16
N ALA A 14 16.89 7.53 -24.12
CA ALA A 14 17.71 8.19 -23.10
C ALA A 14 17.13 8.04 -21.69
N MET A 15 15.81 8.21 -21.52
CA MET A 15 15.11 7.97 -20.25
C MET A 15 15.28 6.52 -19.77
N VAL A 16 15.05 5.54 -20.66
CA VAL A 16 15.18 4.11 -20.35
C VAL A 16 16.64 3.76 -19.99
N ALA A 17 17.61 4.25 -20.76
CA ALA A 17 19.03 4.01 -20.49
C ALA A 17 19.47 4.59 -19.14
N ALA A 18 19.06 5.82 -18.82
CA ALA A 18 19.34 6.44 -17.52
C ALA A 18 18.74 5.63 -16.35
N PHE A 19 17.50 5.15 -16.51
CA PHE A 19 16.84 4.29 -15.54
C PHE A 19 17.59 2.97 -15.32
N LEU A 20 18.02 2.31 -16.39
CA LEU A 20 18.81 1.07 -16.29
C LEU A 20 20.13 1.31 -15.53
N VAL A 21 20.87 2.37 -15.85
CA VAL A 21 22.13 2.70 -15.15
C VAL A 21 21.91 2.95 -13.65
N LEU A 22 20.87 3.71 -13.29
CA LEU A 22 20.52 3.97 -11.89
C LEU A 22 20.09 2.68 -11.17
N ARG A 23 19.32 1.82 -11.83
CA ARG A 23 18.85 0.53 -11.28
C ARG A 23 20.03 -0.42 -11.05
N LEU A 24 20.94 -0.57 -12.01
CA LEU A 24 22.14 -1.40 -11.85
C LEU A 24 23.02 -0.88 -10.70
N ARG A 25 23.20 0.43 -10.58
CA ARG A 25 23.93 1.04 -9.45
C ARG A 25 23.27 0.73 -8.11
N SER A 26 21.94 0.77 -8.04
CA SER A 26 21.17 0.48 -6.82
C SER A 26 21.24 -0.99 -6.41
N VAL A 27 21.28 -1.90 -7.39
CA VAL A 27 21.36 -3.36 -7.16
C VAL A 27 22.77 -3.79 -6.73
N LEU A 28 23.83 -3.22 -7.31
CA LEU A 28 25.21 -3.51 -6.86
C LEU A 28 25.57 -2.81 -5.54
N GLY A 29 24.93 -1.68 -5.22
CA GLY A 29 25.21 -0.88 -4.02
C GLY A 29 24.65 -1.46 -2.72
N ARG A 30 23.76 -2.46 -2.79
CA ARG A 30 23.28 -3.17 -1.60
C ARG A 30 24.16 -4.39 -1.37
N ARG A 31 25.22 -4.16 -0.60
CA ARG A 31 25.96 -5.18 0.12
C ARG A 31 24.99 -6.22 0.67
N THR A 32 25.22 -7.46 0.27
CA THR A 32 24.72 -8.68 0.90
C THR A 32 25.08 -8.67 2.40
N GLY A 33 24.19 -8.13 3.23
CA GLY A 33 24.21 -8.26 4.68
C GLY A 33 23.48 -9.52 5.10
N GLN A 34 24.07 -10.67 4.78
CA GLN A 34 23.81 -11.93 5.46
C GLN A 34 24.28 -11.80 6.92
N GLU A 35 23.49 -11.15 7.79
CA GLU A 35 23.79 -11.13 9.23
C GLU A 35 22.57 -11.61 10.01
N ARG A 36 22.62 -12.92 10.27
CA ARG A 36 21.86 -13.64 11.29
C ARG A 36 21.66 -12.80 12.55
N ARG A 37 20.40 -12.65 12.98
CA ARG A 37 20.09 -12.72 14.42
C ARG A 37 18.91 -13.65 14.63
N ARG A 38 19.26 -14.93 14.72
CA ARG A 38 18.52 -15.94 15.47
C ARG A 38 18.42 -15.46 16.92
N ASN A 39 17.31 -14.82 17.28
CA ASN A 39 17.02 -14.52 18.68
C ASN A 39 16.39 -15.79 19.31
N ASN A 40 17.16 -16.46 20.18
CA ASN A 40 16.71 -17.63 20.92
C ASN A 40 15.84 -17.20 22.12
N PRO A 41 14.58 -17.66 22.25
CA PRO A 41 13.72 -17.29 23.38
C PRO A 41 13.86 -18.17 24.65
N PHE A 42 14.95 -18.94 24.81
CA PHE A 42 15.03 -20.00 25.84
C PHE A 42 15.81 -19.66 27.14
N LEU A 43 15.78 -18.41 27.63
CA LEU A 43 16.48 -18.04 28.88
C LEU A 43 15.64 -17.23 29.88
N ARG A 44 14.32 -17.42 29.94
CA ARG A 44 13.51 -16.91 31.06
C ARG A 44 12.76 -18.02 31.77
N GLN A 45 13.52 -18.79 32.55
CA GLN A 45 12.97 -19.64 33.60
C GLN A 45 13.82 -19.44 34.88
N ALA A 46 13.25 -18.72 35.86
CA ALA A 46 13.53 -18.81 37.30
C ALA A 46 12.69 -17.75 38.07
N GLU A 47 11.60 -18.22 38.72
CA GLU A 47 10.88 -17.83 39.96
C GLU A 47 11.12 -16.51 40.74
N PRO A 48 10.30 -16.15 41.78
CA PRO A 48 9.06 -16.78 42.31
C PRO A 48 7.86 -15.81 42.54
N PRO A 49 6.67 -16.31 42.96
CA PRO A 49 5.48 -15.51 43.25
C PRO A 49 5.53 -14.87 44.64
N ARG A 50 5.11 -13.59 44.75
CA ARG A 50 4.82 -12.94 46.03
C ARG A 50 3.43 -12.33 46.02
N ASP A 51 2.80 -12.52 47.16
CA ASP A 51 1.39 -12.47 47.45
C ASP A 51 1.03 -11.14 48.17
N GLN A 52 -0.26 -10.78 48.12
CA GLN A 52 -0.99 -9.86 49.04
C GLN A 52 -1.03 -8.32 48.78
N GLY A 53 -2.26 -7.77 48.74
CA GLY A 53 -2.57 -6.42 49.26
C GLY A 53 -3.54 -5.54 48.44
N PRO A 54 -4.69 -5.03 48.98
CA PRO A 54 -5.84 -4.56 48.19
C PRO A 54 -6.06 -3.03 48.15
N ALA A 55 -6.98 -2.62 47.25
CA ALA A 55 -7.71 -1.35 47.16
C ALA A 55 -6.97 -0.12 46.61
N ASP A 56 -7.18 0.16 45.33
CA ASP A 56 -7.16 1.54 44.83
C ASP A 56 -8.35 1.79 43.90
N LYS A 57 -9.24 2.69 44.34
CA LYS A 57 -10.45 3.12 43.63
C LYS A 57 -10.03 4.19 42.62
N VAL A 58 -9.87 3.81 41.36
CA VAL A 58 -9.72 4.77 40.26
C VAL A 58 -11.05 4.96 39.54
N VAL A 59 -11.59 6.17 39.64
CA VAL A 59 -12.78 6.66 38.94
C VAL A 59 -12.41 6.96 37.48
N PRO A 60 -13.01 6.34 36.45
CA PRO A 60 -12.82 6.81 35.09
C PRO A 60 -13.69 8.05 34.83
N LEU A 61 -13.02 9.19 34.77
CA LEU A 61 -13.54 10.45 34.26
C LEU A 61 -13.89 10.32 32.76
N GLY A 62 -15.15 10.64 32.42
CA GLY A 62 -15.55 11.30 31.18
C GLY A 62 -15.56 10.47 29.87
N PRO A 63 -16.54 10.66 28.98
CA PRO A 63 -16.53 10.03 27.66
C PRO A 63 -15.38 10.61 26.83
N ARG A 64 -14.32 9.84 26.64
CA ARG A 64 -13.30 10.14 25.64
C ARG A 64 -13.95 10.04 24.27
N VAL A 65 -14.24 11.18 23.67
CA VAL A 65 -14.52 11.27 22.22
C VAL A 65 -13.34 10.60 21.53
N ALA A 66 -13.61 9.44 20.93
CA ALA A 66 -12.61 8.66 20.23
C ALA A 66 -12.07 9.53 19.09
N ALA A 67 -10.79 9.91 19.19
CA ALA A 67 -10.07 10.40 18.04
C ALA A 67 -10.13 9.33 16.94
N PRO A 68 -10.23 9.73 15.65
CA PRO A 68 -10.15 8.79 14.54
C PRO A 68 -8.93 7.89 14.71
N PRO A 69 -9.05 6.57 14.49
CA PRO A 69 -7.90 5.68 14.58
C PRO A 69 -6.79 6.22 13.67
N PRO A 70 -5.54 6.25 14.14
CA PRO A 70 -4.42 6.62 13.29
C PRO A 70 -4.40 5.73 12.04
N PRO A 71 -3.90 6.22 10.89
CA PRO A 71 -3.81 5.43 9.67
C PRO A 71 -3.13 4.11 10.00
N ALA A 72 -3.77 3.02 9.57
CA ALA A 72 -3.43 1.65 9.92
C ALA A 72 -1.92 1.46 9.98
N SER A 73 -1.42 1.17 11.19
CA SER A 73 -0.09 0.62 11.41
C SER A 73 0.14 -0.46 10.36
N GLU A 74 1.30 -0.46 9.70
CA GLU A 74 1.64 -1.49 8.74
C GLU A 74 1.23 -2.86 9.30
N PRO A 75 0.38 -3.62 8.60
CA PRO A 75 -0.08 -4.90 9.11
C PRO A 75 1.15 -5.72 9.50
N PRO A 76 1.12 -6.41 10.66
CA PRO A 76 2.22 -7.29 11.03
C PRO A 76 2.51 -8.21 9.85
N GLY A 77 3.78 -8.49 9.56
CA GLY A 77 4.16 -9.25 8.36
C GLY A 77 3.43 -10.59 8.22
N ASP A 78 2.96 -11.15 9.34
CA ASP A 78 2.11 -12.33 9.42
C ASP A 78 0.71 -12.14 8.79
N ALA A 79 0.07 -10.98 8.98
CA ALA A 79 -1.24 -10.67 8.41
C ALA A 79 -1.18 -10.50 6.88
N VAL A 80 -0.10 -9.90 6.36
CA VAL A 80 0.12 -9.80 4.91
C VAL A 80 0.35 -11.18 4.31
N ALA A 81 1.18 -12.01 4.95
CA ALA A 81 1.42 -13.38 4.50
C ALA A 81 0.12 -14.22 4.48
N ALA A 82 -0.73 -14.10 5.51
CA ALA A 82 -2.04 -14.76 5.55
C ALA A 82 -2.98 -14.29 4.42
N GLY A 83 -2.96 -12.99 4.10
CA GLY A 83 -3.69 -12.43 2.97
C GLY A 83 -3.23 -12.99 1.63
N LEU A 84 -1.91 -13.02 1.38
CA LEU A 84 -1.35 -13.61 0.15
C LEU A 84 -1.67 -15.10 0.03
N ALA A 85 -1.59 -15.86 1.12
CA ALA A 85 -1.96 -17.28 1.11
C ALA A 85 -3.45 -17.47 0.73
N SER A 86 -4.32 -16.60 1.21
CA SER A 86 -5.75 -16.63 0.88
C SER A 86 -6.00 -16.34 -0.61
N ILE A 87 -5.25 -15.39 -1.19
CA ILE A 87 -5.33 -15.07 -2.62
C ILE A 87 -4.82 -16.25 -3.46
N HIS A 88 -3.64 -16.80 -3.13
CA HIS A 88 -3.06 -17.93 -3.86
C HIS A 88 -3.96 -19.19 -3.82
N ASN A 89 -4.73 -19.38 -2.74
CA ASN A 89 -5.71 -20.48 -2.67
C ASN A 89 -6.89 -20.28 -3.64
N ALA A 90 -7.26 -19.03 -3.96
CA ALA A 90 -8.31 -18.71 -4.92
C ALA A 90 -7.77 -18.63 -6.36
N ASP A 91 -6.53 -18.17 -6.53
CA ASP A 91 -5.83 -18.01 -7.80
C ASP A 91 -4.36 -18.47 -7.68
N PRO A 92 -4.05 -19.71 -8.10
CA PRO A 92 -2.69 -20.24 -8.06
C PRO A 92 -1.71 -19.55 -9.00
N GLU A 93 -2.18 -18.80 -10.01
CA GLU A 93 -1.32 -18.04 -10.93
C GLU A 93 -1.04 -16.62 -10.43
N PHE A 94 -1.55 -16.25 -9.25
CA PHE A 94 -1.35 -14.92 -8.68
C PHE A 94 0.12 -14.60 -8.43
N ASP A 95 0.63 -13.58 -9.13
CA ASP A 95 1.96 -12.99 -8.91
C ASP A 95 1.83 -11.63 -8.18
N PRO A 96 2.33 -11.52 -6.93
CA PRO A 96 2.32 -10.26 -6.19
C PRO A 96 3.06 -9.12 -6.89
N ALA A 97 4.16 -9.41 -7.60
CA ALA A 97 4.94 -8.37 -8.27
C ALA A 97 4.15 -7.78 -9.44
N HIS A 98 3.58 -8.65 -10.27
CA HIS A 98 2.73 -8.24 -11.39
C HIS A 98 1.46 -7.52 -10.91
N PHE A 99 0.84 -7.98 -9.82
CA PHE A 99 -0.33 -7.32 -9.23
C PHE A 99 -0.04 -5.85 -8.85
N VAL A 100 1.11 -5.58 -8.23
CA VAL A 100 1.50 -4.20 -7.85
C VAL A 100 1.72 -3.32 -9.08
N GLU A 101 2.31 -3.86 -10.15
CA GLU A 101 2.47 -3.14 -11.42
C GLU A 101 1.10 -2.81 -12.04
N GLY A 102 0.19 -3.77 -12.11
CA GLY A 102 -1.18 -3.56 -12.60
C GLY A 102 -1.96 -2.57 -11.74
N ALA A 103 -1.82 -2.64 -10.41
CA ALA A 103 -2.47 -1.72 -9.48
C ALA A 103 -2.02 -0.26 -9.69
N ARG A 104 -0.74 -0.03 -10.03
CA ARG A 104 -0.25 1.30 -10.37
C ARG A 104 -0.93 1.86 -11.62
N VAL A 105 -1.03 1.05 -12.67
CA VAL A 105 -1.70 1.45 -13.92
C VAL A 105 -3.19 1.72 -13.67
N ALA A 106 -3.85 0.86 -12.90
CA ALA A 106 -5.25 1.07 -12.52
C ALA A 106 -5.45 2.37 -11.75
N PHE A 107 -4.55 2.69 -10.81
CA PHE A 107 -4.58 3.95 -10.08
C PHE A 107 -4.48 5.17 -11.01
N GLU A 108 -3.54 5.16 -11.95
CA GLU A 108 -3.39 6.22 -12.95
C GLU A 108 -4.67 6.38 -13.79
N MET A 109 -5.29 5.28 -14.23
CA MET A 109 -6.56 5.30 -14.95
C MET A 109 -7.71 5.90 -14.11
N ILE A 110 -7.80 5.52 -12.83
CA ILE A 110 -8.83 6.02 -11.91
C ILE A 110 -8.68 7.53 -11.72
N VAL A 111 -7.47 8.02 -11.44
CA VAL A 111 -7.21 9.45 -11.23
C VAL A 111 -7.51 10.25 -12.49
N ALA A 112 -7.08 9.76 -13.65
CA ALA A 112 -7.36 10.41 -14.93
C ALA A 112 -8.87 10.46 -15.24
N ALA A 113 -9.59 9.35 -15.03
CA ALA A 113 -11.04 9.29 -15.25
C ALA A 113 -11.81 10.21 -14.29
N PHE A 114 -11.39 10.28 -13.02
CA PHE A 114 -11.97 11.20 -12.04
C PHE A 114 -11.75 12.66 -12.43
N ALA A 115 -10.52 13.02 -12.83
CA ALA A 115 -10.21 14.36 -13.31
C ALA A 115 -11.10 14.74 -14.52
N ALA A 116 -11.26 13.83 -15.48
CA ALA A 116 -12.13 13.99 -16.65
C ALA A 116 -13.63 14.00 -16.31
N GLY A 117 -14.04 13.54 -15.12
CA GLY A 117 -15.46 13.35 -14.78
C GLY A 117 -16.12 12.15 -15.46
N ASP A 118 -15.32 11.18 -15.94
CA ASP A 118 -15.80 10.01 -16.68
C ASP A 118 -16.23 8.90 -15.72
N LYS A 119 -17.50 8.97 -15.29
CA LYS A 119 -18.11 7.99 -14.39
C LYS A 119 -18.20 6.59 -15.01
N ALA A 120 -18.37 6.50 -16.32
CA ALA A 120 -18.51 5.23 -17.01
C ALA A 120 -17.19 4.42 -16.93
N LYS A 121 -16.04 5.09 -17.06
CA LYS A 121 -14.73 4.45 -16.86
C LYS A 121 -14.40 4.11 -15.41
N LEU A 122 -14.90 4.88 -14.45
CA LEU A 122 -14.68 4.60 -13.02
C LEU A 122 -15.45 3.38 -12.54
N ARG A 123 -16.65 3.13 -13.09
CA ARG A 123 -17.54 2.06 -12.61
C ARG A 123 -16.92 0.66 -12.59
N PRO A 124 -16.25 0.17 -13.64
CA PRO A 124 -15.63 -1.16 -13.62
C PRO A 124 -14.34 -1.24 -12.80
N LEU A 125 -13.72 -0.10 -12.46
CA LEU A 125 -12.43 -0.05 -11.75
C LEU A 125 -12.59 0.08 -10.24
N LEU A 126 -13.77 0.49 -9.76
CA LEU A 126 -14.04 0.77 -8.36
C LEU A 126 -15.17 -0.12 -7.84
N SER A 127 -15.01 -0.60 -6.60
CA SER A 127 -16.12 -1.21 -5.86
C SER A 127 -17.24 -0.20 -5.61
N ASP A 128 -18.45 -0.67 -5.35
CA ASP A 128 -19.62 0.17 -5.10
C ASP A 128 -19.41 1.20 -3.98
N GLU A 129 -18.74 0.76 -2.91
CA GLU A 129 -18.46 1.58 -1.73
C GLU A 129 -17.54 2.76 -2.07
N VAL A 130 -16.55 2.55 -2.94
CA VAL A 130 -15.60 3.58 -3.36
C VAL A 130 -16.13 4.42 -4.53
N TYR A 131 -16.89 3.80 -5.44
CA TYR A 131 -17.48 4.48 -6.60
C TYR A 131 -18.48 5.57 -6.18
N ARG A 132 -19.34 5.29 -5.20
CA ARG A 132 -20.38 6.23 -4.73
C ARG A 132 -19.82 7.62 -4.38
N PRO A 133 -18.86 7.76 -3.44
CA PRO A 133 -18.32 9.08 -3.10
C PRO A 133 -17.60 9.75 -4.28
N PHE A 134 -16.90 8.99 -5.13
CA PHE A 134 -16.25 9.55 -6.32
C PHE A 134 -17.27 10.13 -7.30
N SER A 135 -18.35 9.39 -7.56
CA SER A 135 -19.41 9.83 -8.48
C SER A 135 -20.15 11.07 -7.96
N ALA A 136 -20.37 11.15 -6.64
CA ALA A 136 -21.01 12.30 -5.99
C ALA A 136 -20.13 13.56 -6.08
N ALA A 137 -18.83 13.43 -5.81
CA ALA A 137 -17.89 14.55 -5.95
C ALA A 137 -17.82 15.08 -7.39
N ILE A 138 -17.93 14.20 -8.39
CA ILE A 138 -18.01 14.61 -9.81
C ILE A 138 -19.31 15.39 -10.08
N ASP A 139 -20.46 14.93 -9.56
CA ASP A 139 -21.74 15.63 -9.75
C ASP A 139 -21.73 17.01 -9.12
N GLU A 140 -21.24 17.13 -7.89
CA GLU A 140 -21.13 18.40 -7.17
C GLU A 140 -20.29 19.41 -7.96
N ARG A 141 -19.12 18.99 -8.44
CA ARG A 141 -18.24 19.82 -9.29
C ARG A 141 -18.93 20.26 -10.58
N ASN A 142 -19.71 19.37 -11.20
CA ASN A 142 -20.40 19.68 -12.46
C ASN A 142 -21.60 20.61 -12.25
N ALA A 143 -22.28 20.53 -11.10
CA ALA A 143 -23.40 21.40 -10.74
C ALA A 143 -22.95 22.82 -10.33
N ALA A 144 -21.71 22.96 -9.85
CA ALA A 144 -21.09 24.24 -9.51
C ALA A 144 -20.48 24.99 -10.71
N LYS A 145 -20.52 24.40 -11.92
CA LYS A 145 -20.13 25.04 -13.18
C LYS A 145 -21.32 25.74 -13.82
#